data_AF-A0A4P6X1G1-F1
#
_entry.id   AF-A0A4P6X1G1-F1
#
_cell.length_a   1.000
_cell.length_b   1.000
_cell.length_c   1.000
_cell.angle_alpha   90.00
_cell.angle_beta   90.00
_cell.angle_gamma   90.00
#
_symmetry.space_group_name_H-M   'P 1'
#
loop_
_entity.id
_entity.type
_entity.pdbx_description
1 polymer ?
#
loop_
_entity_poly.entity_id
_entity_poly.type
_entity_poly.pdbx_seq_one_letter_code
_entity_poly.pdbx_strand_id
1 'polypeptide(L)'
;MNAADTGPQLALDIGARETVINTPTGTTWTLPVGSATLWPLTPSGPSALAVENGIQTVEDAIERIAAEVPRGAHMVLSGRSLAPLQRGGAIAALAQGSIGLEDIEREYQLLAARAVGAPSACGTGFDDAAGDAVLLILRELMHHLGVRSLHGPD
;
A
#
# COMPACT_ATOMS: atom_id res chain seq x y z
N MET A 1 -15.86 6.18 15.71
CA MET A 1 -14.76 6.04 16.70
C MET A 1 -14.07 4.73 16.38
N ASN A 2 -12.98 4.79 15.61
CA ASN A 2 -12.16 3.61 15.34
C ASN A 2 -11.66 3.06 16.69
N ALA A 3 -11.73 1.74 16.87
CA ALA A 3 -11.19 1.09 18.05
C ALA A 3 -9.76 1.58 18.24
N ALA A 4 -9.43 2.06 19.45
CA ALA A 4 -8.14 2.67 19.72
C ALA A 4 -7.02 1.75 19.21
N ASP A 5 -6.10 2.32 18.40
CA ASP A 5 -4.91 1.64 17.90
C ASP A 5 -3.97 1.35 19.08
N THR A 6 -4.31 0.32 19.86
CA THR A 6 -3.56 -0.11 21.05
C THR A 6 -2.42 -1.06 20.72
N GLY A 7 -2.30 -1.47 19.45
CA GLY A 7 -1.22 -2.32 18.97
C GLY A 7 0.10 -1.54 18.79
N PRO A 8 1.22 -2.24 18.51
CA PRO A 8 2.48 -1.56 18.22
C PRO A 8 2.39 -0.74 16.93
N GLN A 9 2.94 0.47 16.99
CA GLN A 9 3.08 1.35 15.83
C GLN A 9 4.28 0.94 14.99
N LEU A 10 4.14 0.87 13.66
CA LEU A 10 5.23 0.63 12.73
C LEU A 10 5.36 1.81 11.77
N ALA A 11 6.55 2.37 11.61
CA ALA A 11 6.78 3.39 10.60
C ALA A 11 7.01 2.73 9.24
N LEU A 12 6.20 3.09 8.26
CA LEU A 12 6.22 2.54 6.91
C LEU A 12 6.73 3.59 5.93
N ASP A 13 7.72 3.21 5.14
CA ASP A 13 8.23 4.00 4.07
C ASP A 13 8.33 3.20 2.76
N ILE A 14 7.61 3.65 1.75
CA ILE A 14 7.61 3.08 0.40
C ILE A 14 8.40 4.03 -0.51
N GLY A 15 9.61 3.60 -0.88
CA GLY A 15 10.45 4.24 -1.88
C GLY A 15 10.18 3.73 -3.28
N ALA A 16 11.00 4.18 -4.25
CA ALA A 16 10.87 3.73 -5.64
C ALA A 16 11.22 2.26 -5.83
N ARG A 17 12.16 1.73 -5.05
CA ARG A 17 12.73 0.38 -5.24
C ARG A 17 12.58 -0.55 -4.05
N GLU A 18 12.28 0.01 -2.90
CA GLU A 18 12.25 -0.73 -1.64
C GLU A 18 11.20 -0.13 -0.72
N THR A 19 10.74 -0.97 0.20
CA THR A 19 9.80 -0.60 1.27
C THR A 19 10.47 -0.92 2.59
N VAL A 20 10.54 0.06 3.47
CA VAL A 20 11.18 -0.03 4.78
C VAL A 20 10.13 0.05 5.86
N ILE A 21 10.15 -0.91 6.78
CA ILE A 21 9.29 -0.96 7.96
C ILE A 21 10.19 -0.87 9.18
N ASN A 22 9.94 0.11 10.05
CA ASN A 22 10.69 0.31 11.28
C ASN A 22 9.79 0.12 12.50
N THR A 23 10.30 -0.59 13.50
CA THR A 23 9.68 -0.60 14.83
C THR A 23 10.21 0.57 15.67
N PRO A 24 9.46 1.00 16.70
CA PRO A 24 9.93 2.00 17.66
C PRO A 24 11.15 1.50 18.47
N THR A 25 11.35 0.19 18.53
CA THR A 25 12.47 -0.45 19.24
C THR A 25 13.74 -0.55 18.40
N GLY A 26 13.72 -0.05 17.15
CA GLY A 26 14.90 0.01 16.27
C GLY A 26 15.11 -1.20 15.36
N THR A 27 14.14 -2.11 15.27
CA THR A 27 14.17 -3.18 14.26
C THR A 27 13.75 -2.61 12.91
N THR A 28 14.49 -2.92 11.87
CA THR A 28 14.23 -2.47 10.50
C THR A 28 14.12 -3.66 9.56
N TRP A 29 13.04 -3.72 8.81
CA TRP A 29 12.86 -4.65 7.70
C TRP A 29 12.86 -3.89 6.38
N THR A 30 13.58 -4.40 5.39
CA THR A 30 13.63 -3.83 4.04
C THR A 30 13.15 -4.89 3.04
N LEU A 31 12.06 -4.57 2.36
CA LEU A 31 11.48 -5.40 1.31
C LEU A 31 11.95 -4.86 -0.06
N PRO A 32 12.35 -5.73 -1.01
CA PRO A 32 12.83 -5.32 -2.33
C PRO A 32 11.68 -4.96 -3.30
N VAL A 33 10.65 -4.29 -2.78
CA VAL A 33 9.48 -3.83 -3.55
C VAL A 33 9.23 -2.35 -3.26
N GLY A 34 8.94 -1.59 -4.29
CA GLY A 34 8.66 -0.16 -4.21
C GLY A 34 7.78 0.30 -5.36
N SER A 35 7.47 1.59 -5.39
CA SER A 35 6.50 2.16 -6.34
C SER A 35 6.88 2.00 -7.82
N ALA A 36 8.14 1.68 -8.13
CA ALA A 36 8.64 1.47 -9.48
C ALA A 36 9.15 0.03 -9.75
N THR A 37 8.88 -0.94 -8.86
CA THR A 37 9.39 -2.32 -9.03
C THR A 37 8.39 -3.29 -9.61
N LEU A 38 7.09 -3.03 -9.47
CA LEU A 38 6.05 -4.01 -9.79
C LEU A 38 5.74 -4.07 -11.29
N TRP A 39 5.82 -2.93 -11.96
CA TRP A 39 5.57 -2.81 -13.39
C TRP A 39 6.21 -1.53 -13.95
N PRO A 40 6.34 -1.43 -15.29
CA PRO A 40 6.76 -0.19 -15.93
C PRO A 40 5.80 0.97 -15.63
N LEU A 41 6.36 2.14 -15.32
CA LEU A 41 5.59 3.36 -15.03
C LEU A 41 5.06 3.99 -16.34
N THR A 42 3.95 3.45 -16.85
CA THR A 42 3.30 3.95 -18.06
C THR A 42 2.02 4.73 -17.72
N PRO A 43 1.62 5.73 -18.55
CA PRO A 43 0.38 6.48 -18.31
C PRO A 43 -0.89 5.62 -18.32
N SER A 44 -0.86 4.46 -18.98
CA SER A 44 -2.00 3.54 -19.06
C SER A 44 -2.21 2.70 -17.79
N GLY A 45 -1.30 2.78 -16.81
CA GLY A 45 -1.32 1.90 -15.64
C GLY A 45 -0.95 0.44 -15.95
N PRO A 46 -1.08 -0.47 -14.96
CA PRO A 46 -0.76 -1.88 -15.13
C PRO A 46 -1.87 -2.65 -15.87
N SER A 47 -1.48 -3.70 -16.60
CA SER A 47 -2.42 -4.70 -17.11
C SER A 47 -2.85 -5.68 -16.01
N ALA A 48 -3.94 -6.42 -16.21
CA ALA A 48 -4.39 -7.45 -15.26
C ALA A 48 -3.27 -8.44 -14.88
N LEU A 49 -2.53 -8.94 -15.87
CA LEU A 49 -1.39 -9.83 -15.63
C LEU A 49 -0.27 -9.14 -14.83
N ALA A 50 -0.02 -7.85 -15.05
CA ALA A 50 0.97 -7.10 -14.28
C ALA A 50 0.53 -6.93 -12.82
N VAL A 51 -0.77 -6.74 -12.56
CA VAL A 51 -1.32 -6.71 -11.19
C VAL A 51 -1.14 -8.06 -10.51
N GLU A 52 -1.50 -9.17 -11.17
CA GLU A 52 -1.31 -10.53 -10.63
C GLU A 52 0.15 -10.83 -10.28
N ASN A 53 1.08 -10.53 -11.20
CA ASN A 53 2.52 -10.69 -10.94
C ASN A 53 3.01 -9.78 -9.82
N GLY A 54 2.47 -8.56 -9.73
CA GLY A 54 2.75 -7.60 -8.67
C GLY A 54 2.33 -8.13 -7.30
N ILE A 55 1.16 -8.78 -7.20
CA ILE A 55 0.69 -9.41 -5.96
C ILE A 55 1.70 -10.47 -5.53
N GLN A 56 2.02 -11.44 -6.40
CA GLN A 56 2.97 -12.50 -6.08
C GLN A 56 4.33 -11.96 -5.63
N THR A 57 4.82 -10.92 -6.32
CA THR A 57 6.10 -10.28 -5.97
C THR A 57 6.09 -9.66 -4.57
N VAL A 58 4.98 -9.01 -4.19
CA VAL A 58 4.84 -8.40 -2.87
C VAL A 58 4.61 -9.47 -1.79
N GLU A 59 3.78 -10.47 -2.05
CA GLU A 59 3.54 -11.60 -1.14
C GLU A 59 4.85 -12.32 -0.79
N ASP A 60 5.66 -12.69 -1.79
CA ASP A 60 6.98 -13.30 -1.58
C ASP A 60 7.89 -12.42 -0.70
N ALA A 61 7.84 -11.10 -0.87
CA ALA A 61 8.62 -10.16 -0.08
C ALA A 61 8.16 -10.11 1.38
N ILE A 62 6.84 -10.18 1.60
CA ILE A 62 6.22 -10.15 2.93
C ILE A 62 6.46 -11.44 3.71
N GLU A 63 6.35 -12.61 3.05
CA GLU A 63 6.53 -13.91 3.69
C GLU A 63 7.86 -14.02 4.45
N ARG A 64 8.91 -13.33 3.95
CA ARG A 64 10.24 -13.30 4.58
C ARG A 64 10.27 -12.65 5.96
N ILE A 65 9.32 -11.75 6.26
CA ILE A 65 9.30 -10.98 7.51
C ILE A 65 8.02 -11.23 8.33
N ALA A 66 7.01 -11.88 7.77
CA ALA A 66 5.68 -11.99 8.37
C ALA A 66 5.68 -12.63 9.77
N ALA A 67 6.62 -13.54 10.05
CA ALA A 67 6.76 -14.16 11.36
C ALA A 67 7.37 -13.23 12.44
N GLU A 68 8.09 -12.19 12.02
CA GLU A 68 8.77 -11.24 12.91
C GLU A 68 7.92 -10.00 13.20
N VAL A 69 7.01 -9.65 12.28
CA VAL A 69 6.14 -8.49 12.45
C VAL A 69 5.08 -8.77 13.52
N PRO A 70 4.94 -7.91 14.54
CA PRO A 70 3.93 -8.08 15.57
C PRO A 70 2.51 -8.04 15.00
N ARG A 71 1.68 -9.02 15.38
CA ARG A 71 0.26 -9.05 14.98
C ARG A 71 -0.53 -7.91 15.63
N GLY A 72 -1.51 -7.40 14.90
CA GLY A 72 -2.39 -6.32 15.39
C GLY A 72 -1.68 -4.96 15.47
N ALA A 73 -0.53 -4.82 14.80
CA ALA A 73 0.13 -3.54 14.61
C ALA A 73 -0.72 -2.57 13.80
N HIS A 74 -0.38 -1.29 13.90
CA HIS A 74 -0.84 -0.24 12.99
C HIS A 74 0.37 0.40 12.31
N MET A 75 0.18 0.90 11.09
CA MET A 75 1.25 1.48 10.29
C MET A 75 1.08 2.99 10.14
N VAL A 76 2.19 3.74 10.18
CA VAL A 76 2.23 5.17 9.90
C VAL A 76 3.04 5.40 8.64
N LEU A 77 2.38 5.90 7.60
CA LEU A 77 2.99 6.14 6.30
C LEU A 77 3.84 7.40 6.33
N SER A 78 5.06 7.33 5.79
CA SER A 78 5.89 8.52 5.64
C SER A 78 5.29 9.52 4.63
N GLY A 79 5.56 10.81 4.83
CA GLY A 79 5.05 11.86 3.93
C GLY A 79 5.55 11.74 2.48
N ARG A 80 6.73 11.15 2.25
CA ARG A 80 7.23 10.91 0.89
C ARG A 80 6.45 9.83 0.15
N SER A 81 5.96 8.83 0.88
CA SER A 81 5.16 7.74 0.33
C SER A 81 3.70 8.14 0.11
N LEU A 82 3.26 9.24 0.70
CA LEU A 82 1.94 9.82 0.48
C LEU A 82 1.84 10.54 -0.88
N ALA A 83 2.94 11.10 -1.42
CA ALA A 83 2.92 11.92 -2.63
C ALA A 83 2.33 11.23 -3.89
N PRO A 84 2.63 9.95 -4.18
CA PRO A 84 1.98 9.22 -5.28
C PRO A 84 0.47 9.01 -5.06
N LEU A 85 0.03 9.02 -3.80
CA LEU A 85 -1.35 8.78 -3.40
C LEU A 85 -2.20 10.06 -3.31
N GLN A 86 -1.60 11.24 -3.45
CA GLN A 86 -2.29 12.53 -3.33
C GLN A 86 -3.02 12.97 -4.61
N ARG A 87 -2.88 12.25 -5.73
CA ARG A 87 -3.43 12.68 -7.04
C ARG A 87 -4.87 12.24 -7.35
N GLY A 88 -5.58 11.59 -6.42
CA GLY A 88 -7.00 11.24 -6.54
C GLY A 88 -7.32 9.84 -5.99
N GLY A 89 -8.49 9.65 -5.38
CA GLY A 89 -8.90 8.39 -4.71
C GLY A 89 -8.90 8.48 -3.17
N ALA A 90 -9.43 7.46 -2.46
CA ALA A 90 -9.73 7.47 -1.01
C ALA A 90 -8.58 7.80 -0.04
N ILE A 91 -7.34 7.93 -0.53
CA ILE A 91 -6.18 8.28 0.31
C ILE A 91 -6.10 9.78 0.62
N ALA A 92 -7.00 10.60 0.05
CA ALA A 92 -7.22 11.98 0.51
C ALA A 92 -7.54 12.05 2.03
N ALA A 93 -8.20 11.03 2.58
CA ALA A 93 -8.50 10.94 4.01
C ALA A 93 -7.29 10.51 4.86
N LEU A 94 -6.29 9.84 4.27
CA LEU A 94 -5.11 9.37 4.99
C LEU A 94 -4.28 10.54 5.51
N ALA A 95 -4.22 11.65 4.76
CA ALA A 95 -3.54 12.87 5.19
C ALA A 95 -4.15 13.52 6.45
N GLN A 96 -5.35 13.13 6.87
CA GLN A 96 -6.10 13.74 7.98
C GLN A 96 -6.50 12.74 9.07
N GLY A 97 -6.06 11.48 8.98
CA GLY A 97 -6.49 10.44 9.92
C GLY A 97 -5.96 9.05 9.58
N SER A 98 -6.82 8.05 9.77
CA SER A 98 -6.51 6.65 9.46
C SER A 98 -7.54 6.03 8.53
N ILE A 99 -7.08 5.07 7.74
CA ILE A 99 -7.92 4.22 6.88
C ILE A 99 -7.74 2.75 7.29
N GLY A 100 -8.80 1.96 7.11
CA GLY A 100 -8.77 0.52 7.34
C GLY A 100 -8.44 -0.27 6.08
N LEU A 101 -8.25 -1.59 6.24
CA LEU A 101 -8.06 -2.51 5.12
C LEU A 101 -9.22 -2.45 4.13
N GLU A 102 -10.47 -2.32 4.60
CA GLU A 102 -11.67 -2.25 3.75
C GLU A 102 -11.65 -1.07 2.76
N ASP A 103 -11.10 0.08 3.18
CA ASP A 103 -10.98 1.26 2.32
C ASP A 103 -9.91 1.05 1.24
N ILE A 104 -8.79 0.42 1.61
CA ILE A 104 -7.74 0.05 0.66
C ILE A 104 -8.24 -1.00 -0.34
N GLU A 105 -9.01 -1.99 0.13
CA GLU A 105 -9.61 -3.00 -0.75
C GLU A 105 -10.57 -2.37 -1.76
N ARG A 106 -11.35 -1.37 -1.37
CA ARG A 106 -12.24 -0.64 -2.27
C ARG A 106 -11.47 0.02 -3.41
N GLU A 107 -10.36 0.69 -3.10
CA GLU A 107 -9.49 1.30 -4.10
C GLU A 107 -8.82 0.24 -4.99
N TYR A 108 -8.41 -0.89 -4.40
CA TYR A 108 -7.88 -2.02 -5.16
C TYR A 108 -8.89 -2.57 -6.17
N GLN A 109 -10.19 -2.63 -5.82
CA GLN A 109 -11.22 -3.06 -6.77
C GLN A 109 -11.31 -2.11 -7.98
N LEU A 110 -11.09 -0.80 -7.80
CA LEU A 110 -11.04 0.16 -8.90
C LEU A 110 -9.80 -0.08 -9.78
N LEU A 111 -8.64 -0.32 -9.18
CA LEU A 111 -7.41 -0.72 -9.88
C LEU A 111 -7.64 -2.00 -10.70
N ALA A 112 -8.19 -3.05 -10.10
CA ALA A 112 -8.45 -4.32 -10.76
C ALA A 112 -9.43 -4.16 -11.94
N ALA A 113 -10.51 -3.39 -11.75
CA ALA A 113 -11.47 -3.08 -12.81
C ALA A 113 -10.82 -2.32 -13.98
N ARG A 114 -9.93 -1.36 -13.70
CA ARG A 114 -9.18 -0.65 -14.73
C ARG A 114 -8.20 -1.57 -15.47
N ALA A 115 -7.50 -2.45 -14.75
CA ALA A 115 -6.51 -3.37 -15.30
C ALA A 115 -7.11 -4.39 -16.30
N VAL A 116 -8.41 -4.69 -16.18
CA VAL A 116 -9.17 -5.52 -17.15
C VAL A 116 -9.86 -4.70 -18.25
N GLY A 117 -9.68 -3.37 -18.27
CA GLY A 117 -10.25 -2.47 -19.27
C GLY A 117 -11.72 -2.13 -19.06
N ALA A 118 -12.23 -2.18 -17.82
CA ALA A 118 -13.62 -1.81 -17.55
C ALA A 118 -13.86 -0.31 -17.81
N PRO A 119 -14.82 0.06 -18.68
CA PRO A 119 -15.04 1.46 -19.06
C PRO A 119 -15.52 2.33 -17.88
N SER A 120 -16.18 1.72 -16.89
CA SER A 120 -16.63 2.39 -15.66
C SER A 120 -15.50 2.78 -14.71
N ALA A 121 -14.28 2.25 -14.92
CA ALA A 121 -13.10 2.55 -14.11
C ALA A 121 -12.20 3.62 -14.77
N CYS A 122 -12.55 4.08 -15.97
CA CYS A 122 -11.80 5.10 -16.70
C CYS A 122 -11.98 6.47 -16.03
N GLY A 123 -10.88 7.09 -15.58
CA GLY A 123 -10.92 8.34 -14.80
C GLY A 123 -11.22 8.18 -13.31
N THR A 124 -11.24 6.95 -12.79
CA THR A 124 -11.36 6.66 -11.35
C THR A 124 -10.13 5.87 -10.87
N GLY A 125 -9.50 6.32 -9.78
CA GLY A 125 -8.26 5.75 -9.22
C GLY A 125 -7.06 6.69 -9.40
N PHE A 126 -5.87 6.24 -8.98
CA PHE A 126 -4.65 7.00 -9.21
C PHE A 126 -4.36 7.03 -10.72
N ASP A 127 -4.33 8.22 -11.32
CA ASP A 127 -3.94 8.46 -12.73
C ASP A 127 -2.43 8.23 -12.98
N ASP A 128 -1.76 7.48 -12.09
CA ASP A 128 -0.32 7.28 -12.10
C ASP A 128 0.03 5.86 -11.62
N ALA A 129 0.80 5.15 -12.45
CA ALA A 129 1.20 3.76 -12.21
C ALA A 129 2.00 3.55 -10.91
N ALA A 130 2.66 4.60 -10.39
CA ALA A 130 3.36 4.53 -9.12
C ALA A 130 2.38 4.54 -7.94
N GLY A 131 1.27 5.30 -8.05
CA GLY A 131 0.19 5.28 -7.06
C GLY A 131 -0.46 3.90 -6.96
N ASP A 132 -0.70 3.26 -8.10
CA ASP A 132 -1.21 1.87 -8.14
C ASP A 132 -0.28 0.88 -7.44
N ALA A 133 1.02 1.04 -7.65
CA ALA A 133 2.02 0.16 -7.05
C ALA A 133 2.06 0.33 -5.54
N VAL A 134 2.00 1.58 -5.06
CA VAL A 134 1.91 1.87 -3.63
C VAL A 134 0.62 1.31 -3.04
N LEU A 135 -0.53 1.46 -3.70
CA LEU A 135 -1.80 0.88 -3.27
C LEU A 135 -1.72 -0.64 -3.13
N LEU A 136 -1.13 -1.33 -4.11
CA LEU A 136 -0.97 -2.78 -4.06
C LEU A 136 -0.06 -3.21 -2.90
N ILE A 137 1.08 -2.53 -2.74
CA ILE A 137 2.01 -2.79 -1.62
C ILE A 137 1.30 -2.63 -0.28
N LEU A 138 0.53 -1.55 -0.11
CA LEU A 138 -0.22 -1.30 1.13
C LEU A 138 -1.28 -2.38 1.39
N ARG A 139 -2.04 -2.78 0.37
CA ARG A 139 -3.05 -3.84 0.48
C ARG A 139 -2.42 -5.13 0.99
N GLU A 140 -1.36 -5.60 0.32
CA GLU A 140 -0.75 -6.88 0.68
C GLU A 140 -0.08 -6.81 2.04
N LEU A 141 0.60 -5.71 2.37
CA LEU A 141 1.17 -5.50 3.71
C LEU A 141 0.10 -5.60 4.79
N MET A 142 -1.01 -4.88 4.62
CA MET A 142 -2.05 -4.87 5.63
C MET A 142 -2.75 -6.22 5.77
N HIS A 143 -3.03 -6.87 4.64
CA HIS A 143 -3.70 -8.16 4.61
C HIS A 143 -2.83 -9.28 5.21
N HIS A 144 -1.58 -9.42 4.78
CA HIS A 144 -0.71 -10.54 5.16
C HIS A 144 -0.04 -10.34 6.52
N LEU A 145 0.26 -9.11 6.93
CA LEU A 145 0.84 -8.82 8.25
C LEU A 145 -0.24 -8.66 9.33
N GLY A 146 -1.53 -8.63 8.96
CA GLY A 146 -2.64 -8.45 9.89
C GLY A 146 -2.64 -7.07 10.56
N VAL A 147 -2.25 -6.04 9.80
CA VAL A 147 -2.27 -4.64 10.22
C VAL A 147 -3.69 -4.12 10.10
N ARG A 148 -4.17 -3.44 11.15
CA ARG A 148 -5.58 -3.04 11.24
C ARG A 148 -5.88 -1.69 10.60
N SER A 149 -4.89 -0.81 10.59
CA SER A 149 -5.05 0.60 10.25
C SER A 149 -3.75 1.15 9.68
N LEU A 150 -3.91 2.04 8.72
CA LEU A 150 -2.85 2.87 8.16
C LEU A 150 -3.16 4.31 8.50
N HIS A 151 -2.16 5.02 9.01
CA HIS A 151 -2.24 6.44 9.35
C HIS A 151 -1.38 7.25 8.39
N GLY A 152 -1.80 8.49 8.12
CA GLY A 152 -0.94 9.46 7.45
C GLY A 152 0.28 9.83 8.29
N PRO A 153 1.22 10.58 7.70
CA PRO A 153 2.32 11.17 8.45
C PRO A 153 1.77 12.13 9.52
N ASP A 154 2.34 12.08 10.72
CA ASP A 154 2.15 13.11 11.76
C ASP A 154 2.60 14.51 11.29
#